data_AF-A0A520BPJ1-F1
#
_entry.id   AF-A0A520BPJ1-F1
#
_cell.length_a   1.000
_cell.length_b   1.000
_cell.length_c   1.000
_cell.angle_alpha   90.00
_cell.angle_beta   90.00
_cell.angle_gamma   90.00
#
_symmetry.space_group_name_H-M   'P 1'
#
loop_
_entity.id
_entity.type
_entity.pdbx_description
1 polymer ?
#
loop_
_entity_poly.entity_id
_entity_poly.type
_entity_poly.pdbx_seq_one_letter_code
_entity_poly.pdbx_strand_id
1 'polypeptide(L)'
;MRSKILIILLFISFAAKAQTQDDKFVQDLIESLAENLPEDFDLSELQDRLMFYRKRPINLNNTTAEELNTLVFLSPLQISNLFEHLEKNGKLIDILEIQSIPNFDVETVQRLLPFVTLNHTDLVDKITWRNLRVLADNDLVIRASRLLEKPKGFTDLPGSRYLGTQERLLFRYKYNYSN
;
A
#
# COMPACT_ATOMS: atom_id res chain seq x y z
N MET A 1 17.99 -35.15 10.71
CA MET A 1 17.27 -33.90 11.03
C MET A 1 17.66 -32.72 10.13
N ARG A 2 18.96 -32.52 9.81
CA ARG A 2 19.43 -31.41 8.97
C ARG A 2 18.85 -31.37 7.54
N SER A 3 18.71 -32.51 6.86
CA SER A 3 18.13 -32.53 5.49
C SER A 3 16.63 -32.25 5.45
N LYS A 4 15.88 -32.60 6.51
CA LYS A 4 14.44 -32.31 6.61
C LYS A 4 14.18 -30.80 6.73
N ILE A 5 15.06 -30.07 7.43
CA ILE A 5 15.00 -28.60 7.57
C ILE A 5 15.25 -27.91 6.21
N LEU A 6 16.20 -28.41 5.42
CA LEU A 6 16.50 -27.88 4.09
C LEU A 6 15.32 -28.04 3.11
N ILE A 7 14.61 -29.18 3.17
CA ILE A 7 13.43 -29.41 2.32
C ILE A 7 12.29 -28.45 2.69
N ILE A 8 12.08 -28.21 3.99
CA ILE A 8 11.05 -27.26 4.46
C ILE A 8 11.37 -25.83 4.01
N LEU A 9 12.63 -25.39 4.10
CA LEU A 9 13.09 -24.09 3.60
C LEU A 9 12.89 -23.92 2.09
N LEU A 10 13.10 -24.98 1.32
CA LEU A 10 12.89 -24.98 -0.13
C LEU A 10 11.40 -24.79 -0.49
N PHE A 11 10.49 -25.46 0.22
CA PHE A 11 9.05 -25.31 0.01
C PHE A 11 8.52 -23.92 0.40
N ILE A 12 9.08 -23.30 1.44
CA ILE A 12 8.73 -21.91 1.85
C ILE A 12 9.14 -20.93 0.75
N SER A 13 10.27 -21.17 0.07
CA SER A 13 10.77 -20.31 -1.01
C SER A 13 9.83 -20.31 -2.23
N PHE A 14 9.19 -21.45 -2.52
CA PHE A 14 8.24 -21.57 -3.63
C PHE A 14 6.87 -20.95 -3.33
N ALA A 15 6.52 -20.82 -2.05
CA ALA A 15 5.30 -20.14 -1.59
C ALA A 15 5.45 -18.62 -1.45
N ALA A 16 6.68 -18.10 -1.54
CA ALA A 16 6.95 -16.67 -1.47
C ALA A 16 6.54 -15.98 -2.77
N LYS A 17 5.33 -15.41 -2.79
CA LYS A 17 4.92 -14.42 -3.80
C LYS A 17 5.63 -13.10 -3.49
N ALA A 18 6.83 -12.91 -4.02
CA ALA A 18 7.67 -11.71 -3.80
C ALA A 18 7.58 -10.68 -4.94
N GLN A 19 6.67 -10.87 -5.90
CA GLN A 19 6.48 -9.93 -7.01
C GLN A 19 5.46 -8.87 -6.61
N THR A 20 5.95 -7.71 -6.16
CA THR A 20 5.16 -6.48 -6.04
C THR A 20 4.99 -5.88 -7.44
N GLN A 21 4.09 -6.42 -8.25
CA GLN A 21 3.80 -5.85 -9.57
C GLN A 21 3.15 -4.45 -9.44
N ASP A 22 2.61 -4.13 -8.27
CA ASP A 22 1.90 -2.89 -7.97
C ASP A 22 2.80 -1.66 -7.83
N ASP A 23 4.06 -1.81 -7.39
CA ASP A 23 4.99 -0.69 -7.21
C ASP A 23 5.35 -0.03 -8.54
N LYS A 24 5.46 -0.81 -9.61
CA LYS A 24 5.97 -0.31 -10.90
C LYS A 24 5.03 0.72 -11.53
N PHE A 25 3.72 0.49 -11.49
CA PHE A 25 2.77 1.46 -12.04
C PHE A 25 2.81 2.80 -11.28
N VAL A 26 2.86 2.75 -9.95
CA VAL A 26 2.92 3.97 -9.12
C VAL A 26 4.23 4.70 -9.36
N GLN A 27 5.33 3.95 -9.50
CA GLN A 27 6.63 4.51 -9.83
C GLN A 27 6.64 5.21 -11.20
N ASP A 28 6.14 4.55 -12.25
CA ASP A 28 6.03 5.11 -13.60
C ASP A 28 5.13 6.36 -13.60
N LEU A 29 4.03 6.34 -12.83
CA LEU A 29 3.14 7.50 -12.66
C LEU A 29 3.85 8.67 -11.98
N ILE A 30 4.57 8.43 -10.88
CA ILE A 30 5.32 9.47 -10.17
C ILE A 30 6.39 10.08 -11.07
N GLU A 31 7.10 9.27 -11.84
CA GLU A 31 8.11 9.75 -12.80
C GLU A 31 7.47 10.69 -13.83
N SER A 32 6.29 10.34 -14.37
CA SER A 32 5.55 11.21 -15.29
C SER A 32 5.03 12.52 -14.67
N LEU A 33 4.78 12.52 -13.36
CA LEU A 33 4.30 13.70 -12.63
C LEU A 33 5.44 14.60 -12.16
N ALA A 34 6.61 14.02 -11.87
CA ALA A 34 7.78 14.75 -11.38
C ALA A 34 8.23 15.86 -12.34
N GLU A 35 8.01 15.69 -13.65
CA GLU A 35 8.31 16.73 -14.65
C GLU A 35 7.46 18.00 -14.48
N ASN A 36 6.25 17.88 -13.94
CA ASN A 36 5.29 18.98 -13.79
C ASN A 36 5.22 19.52 -12.36
N LEU A 37 5.90 18.87 -11.41
CA LEU A 37 5.90 19.24 -10.00
C LEU A 37 7.12 20.11 -9.65
N PRO A 38 7.01 20.97 -8.62
CA PRO A 38 8.17 21.69 -8.09
C PRO A 38 9.29 20.75 -7.64
N GLU A 39 10.56 21.16 -7.81
CA GLU A 39 11.73 20.36 -7.41
C GLU A 39 11.78 20.06 -5.89
N ASP A 40 11.13 20.87 -5.07
CA ASP A 40 11.03 20.74 -3.62
C ASP A 40 9.83 19.89 -3.15
N PHE A 41 9.07 19.32 -4.08
CA PHE A 41 7.92 18.49 -3.76
C PHE A 41 8.34 17.14 -3.17
N ASP A 42 7.74 16.72 -2.05
CA ASP A 42 8.04 15.45 -1.40
C ASP A 42 7.40 14.27 -2.15
N LEU A 43 8.16 13.72 -3.10
CA LEU A 43 7.75 12.55 -3.89
C LEU A 43 7.59 11.29 -3.04
N SER A 44 8.28 11.19 -1.90
CA SER A 44 8.16 10.03 -1.00
C SER A 44 6.78 10.03 -0.34
N GLU A 45 6.33 11.20 0.12
CA GLU A 45 4.98 11.35 0.68
C GLU A 45 3.89 11.07 -0.37
N LEU A 46 4.07 11.53 -1.61
CA LEU A 46 3.14 11.23 -2.69
C LEU A 46 3.06 9.74 -2.99
N GLN A 47 4.21 9.05 -3.01
CA GLN A 47 4.25 7.60 -3.20
C GLN A 47 3.44 6.86 -2.14
N ASP A 48 3.66 7.19 -0.86
CA ASP A 48 2.94 6.57 0.25
C ASP A 48 1.43 6.81 0.14
N ARG A 49 1.00 8.02 -0.25
CA ARG A 49 -0.41 8.37 -0.48
C ARG A 49 -1.04 7.59 -1.64
N LEU A 50 -0.38 7.52 -2.79
CA LEU A 50 -0.88 6.77 -3.95
C LEU A 50 -0.97 5.28 -3.64
N MET A 51 0.02 4.73 -2.93
CA MET A 51 0.00 3.34 -2.45
C MET A 51 -1.14 3.08 -1.47
N PHE A 52 -1.46 4.04 -0.60
CA PHE A 52 -2.61 3.97 0.29
C PHE A 52 -3.93 3.90 -0.49
N TYR A 53 -4.16 4.81 -1.44
CA TYR A 53 -5.42 4.83 -2.22
C TYR A 53 -5.53 3.67 -3.22
N ARG A 54 -4.42 3.07 -3.63
CA ARG A 54 -4.45 1.83 -4.42
C ARG A 54 -4.99 0.64 -3.60
N LYS A 55 -4.66 0.59 -2.30
CA LYS A 55 -5.22 -0.40 -1.37
C LYS A 55 -6.64 -0.06 -0.93
N ARG A 56 -6.95 1.23 -0.83
CA ARG A 56 -8.24 1.78 -0.37
C ARG A 56 -8.76 2.78 -1.41
N PRO A 57 -9.33 2.30 -2.52
CA PRO A 57 -9.77 3.17 -3.61
C PRO A 57 -10.86 4.13 -3.16
N ILE A 58 -10.79 5.36 -3.67
CA ILE A 58 -11.75 6.44 -3.37
C ILE A 58 -13.08 6.13 -4.05
N ASN A 59 -14.19 6.28 -3.32
CA ASN A 59 -15.52 6.09 -3.89
C ASN A 59 -16.00 7.37 -4.60
N LEU A 60 -16.05 7.38 -5.93
CA LEU A 60 -16.43 8.58 -6.68
C LEU A 60 -17.88 9.04 -6.45
N ASN A 61 -18.77 8.12 -6.09
CA ASN A 61 -20.15 8.44 -5.76
C ASN A 61 -20.33 8.98 -4.33
N ASN A 62 -19.30 8.87 -3.48
CA ASN A 62 -19.31 9.31 -2.09
C ASN A 62 -17.90 9.73 -1.65
N THR A 63 -17.42 10.84 -2.18
CA THR A 63 -16.08 11.40 -1.90
C THR A 63 -16.17 12.91 -1.67
N THR A 64 -15.16 13.48 -1.01
CA THR A 64 -15.02 14.94 -0.90
C THR A 64 -14.02 15.49 -1.91
N ALA A 65 -14.12 16.79 -2.18
CA ALA A 65 -13.15 17.46 -3.03
C ALA A 65 -11.73 17.40 -2.43
N GLU A 66 -11.57 17.40 -1.10
CA GLU A 66 -10.25 17.27 -0.48
C GLU A 66 -9.62 15.91 -0.76
N GLU A 67 -10.40 14.82 -0.70
CA GLU A 67 -9.92 13.46 -1.01
C GLU A 67 -9.42 13.36 -2.46
N LEU A 68 -10.17 13.89 -3.42
CA LEU A 68 -9.74 13.87 -4.83
C LEU A 68 -8.53 14.75 -5.10
N ASN A 69 -8.39 15.88 -4.38
CA ASN A 69 -7.21 16.75 -4.48
C ASN A 69 -5.93 16.03 -4.03
N THR A 70 -6.01 14.99 -3.21
CA THR A 70 -4.83 14.22 -2.78
C THR A 70 -4.12 13.47 -3.92
N LEU A 71 -4.82 13.23 -5.02
CA LEU A 71 -4.28 12.49 -6.16
C LEU A 71 -3.27 13.32 -6.99
N VAL A 72 -3.22 14.66 -6.79
CA VAL A 72 -2.28 15.64 -7.41
C VAL A 72 -2.33 15.74 -8.94
N PHE A 73 -2.58 14.64 -9.66
CA PHE A 73 -2.77 14.60 -11.10
C PHE A 73 -4.17 15.05 -11.55
N LEU A 74 -5.11 15.25 -10.62
CA LEU A 74 -6.41 15.84 -10.90
C LEU A 74 -6.37 17.35 -10.69
N SER A 75 -6.80 18.10 -11.69
CA SER A 75 -6.95 19.54 -11.59
C SER A 75 -8.22 19.93 -10.81
N PRO A 76 -8.23 21.10 -10.14
CA PRO A 76 -9.42 21.60 -9.47
C PRO A 76 -10.64 21.73 -10.39
N LEU A 77 -10.42 22.02 -11.68
CA LEU A 77 -11.47 22.11 -12.68
C LEU A 77 -12.09 20.73 -12.99
N GLN A 78 -11.26 19.69 -13.14
CA GLN A 78 -11.74 18.31 -13.32
C GLN A 78 -12.56 17.86 -12.11
N ILE A 79 -12.10 18.15 -10.89
CA ILE A 79 -12.83 17.83 -9.66
C ILE A 79 -14.18 18.55 -9.63
N SER A 80 -14.22 19.84 -9.94
CA SER A 80 -15.47 20.60 -10.01
C SER A 80 -16.45 20.03 -11.04
N ASN A 81 -15.95 19.67 -12.23
CA ASN A 81 -16.78 19.10 -13.30
C ASN A 81 -17.33 17.73 -12.93
N LEU A 82 -16.57 16.92 -12.16
CA LEU A 82 -17.05 15.64 -11.63
C LEU A 82 -18.25 15.85 -10.71
N PHE A 83 -18.13 16.76 -9.74
CA PHE A 83 -19.24 17.05 -8.82
C PHE A 83 -20.45 17.65 -9.54
N GLU A 84 -20.24 18.54 -10.51
CA GLU A 84 -21.32 19.09 -11.32
C GLU A 84 -22.05 18.00 -12.13
N HIS A 85 -21.30 17.02 -12.66
CA HIS A 85 -21.89 15.87 -13.35
C HIS A 85 -22.73 15.02 -12.39
N LEU A 86 -22.23 14.76 -11.18
CA LEU A 86 -22.96 14.01 -10.14
C LEU A 86 -24.24 14.73 -9.71
N GLU A 87 -24.21 16.06 -9.59
CA GLU A 87 -25.39 16.86 -9.26
C GLU A 87 -26.45 16.86 -10.36
N LYS A 88 -26.02 16.91 -11.64
CA LYS A 88 -26.93 16.98 -12.79
C LYS A 88 -27.50 15.63 -13.20
N ASN A 89 -26.67 14.58 -13.22
CA ASN A 89 -27.01 13.28 -13.79
C ASN A 89 -27.25 12.20 -12.72
N GLY A 90 -26.88 12.48 -11.47
CA GLY A 90 -26.92 11.51 -10.37
C GLY A 90 -25.63 10.69 -10.27
N LYS A 91 -25.72 9.55 -9.59
CA LYS A 91 -24.57 8.67 -9.31
C LYS A 91 -24.06 8.01 -10.59
N LEU A 92 -22.74 7.90 -10.70
CA LEU A 92 -22.07 7.15 -11.77
C LEU A 92 -22.42 5.66 -11.68
N ILE A 93 -22.73 5.06 -12.82
CA ILE A 93 -23.08 3.64 -12.94
C ILE A 93 -21.85 2.82 -13.33
N ASP A 94 -20.97 3.40 -14.16
CA ASP A 94 -19.70 2.82 -14.59
C ASP A 94 -18.55 3.83 -14.48
N ILE A 95 -17.35 3.39 -14.09
CA ILE A 95 -16.17 4.26 -13.92
C ILE A 95 -15.82 4.93 -15.26
N LEU A 96 -16.09 4.24 -16.36
CA LEU A 96 -15.81 4.75 -17.70
C LEU A 96 -16.70 5.96 -18.08
N GLU A 97 -17.80 6.21 -17.36
CA GLU A 97 -18.66 7.40 -17.56
C GLU A 97 -17.90 8.71 -17.32
N ILE A 98 -16.80 8.67 -16.56
CA ILE A 98 -15.93 9.83 -16.33
C ILE A 98 -15.40 10.40 -17.65
N GLN A 99 -15.25 9.58 -18.69
CA GLN A 99 -14.84 10.04 -20.03
C GLN A 99 -15.86 10.98 -20.68
N SER A 100 -17.12 10.99 -20.23
CA SER A 100 -18.14 11.92 -20.69
C SER A 100 -18.08 13.29 -20.02
N ILE A 101 -17.27 13.43 -18.98
CA ILE A 101 -17.14 14.65 -18.19
C ILE A 101 -16.15 15.59 -18.88
N PRO A 102 -16.46 16.89 -19.00
CA PRO A 102 -15.55 17.85 -19.62
C PRO A 102 -14.18 17.87 -18.94
N ASN A 103 -13.12 17.97 -19.74
CA ASN A 103 -11.72 17.99 -19.30
C ASN A 103 -11.18 16.68 -18.71
N PHE A 104 -11.90 15.57 -18.84
CA PHE A 104 -11.33 14.24 -18.62
C PHE A 104 -10.89 13.62 -19.94
N ASP A 105 -9.59 13.45 -20.10
CA ASP A 105 -8.96 12.74 -21.20
C ASP A 105 -8.70 11.27 -20.83
N VAL A 106 -8.46 10.45 -21.86
CA VAL A 106 -8.26 9.00 -21.70
C VAL A 106 -7.07 8.69 -20.80
N GLU A 107 -6.00 9.50 -20.86
CA GLU A 107 -4.82 9.31 -20.04
C GLU A 107 -5.11 9.60 -18.57
N THR A 108 -5.79 10.72 -18.25
CA THR A 108 -6.24 11.00 -16.88
C THR A 108 -7.13 9.87 -16.34
N VAL A 109 -8.07 9.36 -17.13
CA VAL A 109 -8.95 8.26 -16.69
C VAL A 109 -8.15 6.98 -16.42
N GLN A 110 -7.16 6.66 -17.26
CA GLN A 110 -6.27 5.50 -17.02
C GLN A 110 -5.45 5.64 -15.75
N ARG A 111 -4.95 6.85 -15.45
CA ARG A 111 -4.23 7.15 -14.21
C ARG A 111 -5.15 7.04 -12.99
N LEU A 112 -6.42 7.42 -13.14
CA LEU A 112 -7.42 7.42 -12.07
C LEU A 112 -7.92 6.02 -11.69
N LEU A 113 -8.15 5.15 -12.68
CA LEU A 113 -8.73 3.81 -12.53
C LEU A 113 -8.20 2.98 -11.32
N PRO A 114 -6.88 2.87 -11.08
CA PRO A 114 -6.36 2.05 -9.99
C PRO A 114 -6.58 2.64 -8.58
N PHE A 115 -7.05 3.88 -8.47
CA PHE A 115 -7.23 4.58 -7.20
C PHE A 115 -8.71 4.86 -6.87
N VAL A 116 -9.66 4.43 -7.72
CA VAL A 116 -11.07 4.77 -7.57
C VAL A 116 -12.01 3.56 -7.71
N THR A 117 -13.18 3.67 -7.10
CA THR A 117 -14.26 2.68 -7.16
C THR A 117 -15.62 3.39 -7.21
N LEU A 118 -16.64 2.72 -7.75
CA LEU A 118 -18.05 3.16 -7.63
C LEU A 118 -18.83 2.39 -6.57
N ASN A 119 -18.37 1.18 -6.29
CA ASN A 119 -18.98 0.38 -5.26
C ASN A 119 -18.51 0.91 -3.92
N HIS A 120 -19.48 1.28 -3.08
CA HIS A 120 -19.24 1.26 -1.66
C HIS A 120 -18.95 -0.20 -1.33
N THR A 121 -17.68 -0.51 -1.11
CA THR A 121 -17.39 -1.77 -0.46
C THR A 121 -17.83 -1.53 0.97
N ASP A 122 -19.10 -1.86 1.28
CA ASP A 122 -19.73 -1.84 2.61
C ASP A 122 -19.05 -2.82 3.59
N LEU A 123 -17.73 -3.05 3.42
CA LEU A 123 -16.94 -3.83 4.36
C LEU A 123 -16.85 -3.12 5.71
N VAL A 124 -17.06 -1.79 5.72
CA VAL A 124 -17.07 -0.96 6.94
C VAL A 124 -18.30 -1.27 7.81
N ASP A 125 -19.47 -1.52 7.22
CA ASP A 125 -20.73 -1.62 7.97
C ASP A 125 -20.98 -2.99 8.61
N LYS A 126 -20.23 -4.03 8.22
CA LYS A 126 -20.33 -5.36 8.83
C LYS A 126 -18.96 -5.88 9.21
N ILE A 127 -18.62 -5.79 10.49
CA ILE A 127 -17.49 -6.50 11.10
C ILE A 127 -17.77 -8.01 11.00
N THR A 128 -17.39 -8.59 9.86
CA THR A 128 -17.38 -10.03 9.65
C THR A 128 -15.92 -10.48 9.73
N TRP A 129 -15.64 -11.66 10.29
CA TRP A 129 -14.29 -12.26 10.30
C TRP A 129 -13.63 -12.32 8.92
N ARG A 130 -14.44 -12.32 7.85
CA ARG A 130 -14.01 -12.22 6.46
C ARG A 130 -13.53 -10.82 6.09
N ASN A 131 -14.24 -9.78 6.52
CA ASN A 131 -13.94 -8.37 6.24
C ASN A 131 -12.72 -7.90 7.05
N LEU A 132 -12.53 -8.40 8.27
CA LEU A 132 -11.34 -8.13 9.09
C LEU A 132 -10.04 -8.57 8.39
N ARG A 133 -10.05 -9.63 7.57
CA ARG A 133 -8.86 -10.05 6.81
C ARG A 133 -8.59 -9.18 5.57
N VAL A 134 -9.62 -8.48 5.07
CA VAL A 134 -9.55 -7.65 3.86
C VAL A 134 -9.23 -6.19 4.22
N LEU A 135 -9.75 -5.69 5.34
CA LEU A 135 -9.58 -4.31 5.82
C LEU A 135 -8.32 -4.09 6.67
N ALA A 136 -7.76 -5.15 7.24
CA ALA A 136 -6.58 -5.06 8.08
C ALA A 136 -5.31 -5.09 7.25
N ASP A 137 -4.54 -4.01 7.31
CA ASP A 137 -3.14 -4.03 6.88
C ASP A 137 -2.33 -4.74 7.96
N ASN A 138 -1.83 -5.93 7.63
CA ASN A 138 -1.06 -6.78 8.53
C ASN A 138 0.42 -6.77 8.11
N ASP A 139 1.26 -6.12 8.89
CA ASP A 139 2.70 -6.11 8.67
C ASP A 139 3.39 -7.10 9.63
N LEU A 140 4.01 -8.13 9.06
CA LEU A 140 4.76 -9.14 9.81
C LEU A 140 6.26 -9.08 9.46
N VAL A 141 7.10 -8.82 10.46
CA VAL A 141 8.56 -8.86 10.32
C VAL A 141 9.13 -9.94 11.24
N ILE A 142 9.83 -10.89 10.64
CA ILE A 142 10.60 -11.92 11.33
C ILE A 142 12.05 -11.76 10.91
N ARG A 143 12.96 -11.53 11.86
CA ARG A 143 14.40 -11.42 11.59
C ARG A 143 15.17 -12.30 12.57
N ALA A 144 15.98 -13.19 12.02
CA ALA A 144 16.98 -13.94 12.76
C ALA A 144 18.37 -13.47 12.32
N SER A 145 19.22 -13.09 13.27
CA SER A 145 20.56 -12.59 12.97
C SER A 145 21.58 -13.09 13.98
N ARG A 146 22.83 -13.21 13.57
CA ARG A 146 23.94 -13.64 14.42
C ARG A 146 25.21 -12.90 13.99
N LEU A 147 26.01 -12.47 14.96
CA LEU A 147 27.33 -11.92 14.70
C LEU A 147 28.29 -13.06 14.31
N LEU A 148 29.05 -12.88 13.23
CA LEU A 148 30.04 -13.88 12.81
C LEU A 148 31.19 -13.98 13.83
N GLU A 149 31.60 -12.83 14.37
CA GLU A 149 32.59 -12.76 15.45
C GLU A 149 31.96 -13.10 16.81
N LYS A 150 32.72 -13.80 17.67
CA LYS A 150 32.32 -14.12 19.03
C LYS A 150 32.47 -12.88 19.94
N PRO A 151 31.39 -12.35 20.54
CA PRO A 151 31.49 -11.22 21.45
C PRO A 151 32.19 -11.63 22.76
N LYS A 152 32.88 -10.69 23.41
CA LYS A 152 33.61 -10.91 24.67
C LYS A 152 32.76 -11.53 25.80
N GLY A 153 31.45 -11.28 25.82
CA GLY A 153 30.55 -11.90 26.80
C GLY A 153 30.34 -13.41 26.63
N PHE A 154 30.67 -13.96 25.46
CA PHE A 154 30.52 -15.38 25.12
C PHE A 154 31.86 -16.13 25.09
N THR A 155 32.97 -15.45 25.42
CA THR A 155 34.28 -16.10 25.59
C THR A 155 34.37 -16.72 26.99
N ASP A 156 35.12 -17.81 27.13
CA ASP A 156 35.34 -18.48 28.43
C ASP A 156 36.24 -17.61 29.33
N LEU A 157 35.62 -16.65 30.01
CA LEU A 157 36.22 -15.88 31.09
C LEU A 157 35.75 -16.48 32.42
N PRO A 158 36.65 -16.68 33.41
CA PRO A 158 36.29 -17.25 34.70
C PRO A 158 35.24 -16.38 35.39
N GLY A 159 34.05 -16.95 35.61
CA GLY A 159 32.96 -16.36 36.39
C GLY A 159 32.00 -15.41 35.65
N SER A 160 32.28 -15.01 34.39
CA SER A 160 31.50 -13.96 33.70
C SER A 160 30.95 -14.36 32.33
N ARG A 161 30.96 -15.66 31.99
CA ARG A 161 30.44 -16.14 30.72
C ARG A 161 28.92 -16.04 30.65
N TYR A 162 28.43 -15.35 29.62
CA TYR A 162 27.01 -15.33 29.30
C TYR A 162 26.55 -16.70 28.79
N LEU A 163 25.53 -17.27 29.43
CA LEU A 163 25.02 -18.62 29.14
C LEU A 163 23.95 -18.66 28.05
N GLY A 164 23.45 -17.50 27.62
CA GLY A 164 22.42 -17.41 26.58
C GLY A 164 22.96 -17.67 25.18
N THR A 165 22.08 -17.51 24.21
CA THR A 165 22.33 -17.68 22.77
C THR A 165 22.82 -16.37 22.13
N GLN A 166 23.70 -16.47 21.13
CA GLN A 166 24.23 -15.31 20.39
C GLN A 166 23.24 -14.83 19.31
N GLU A 167 22.25 -15.67 19.01
CA GLU A 167 21.18 -15.44 18.07
C GLU A 167 20.27 -14.30 18.54
N ARG A 168 20.07 -13.31 17.67
CA ARG A 168 19.12 -12.21 17.86
C ARG A 168 17.89 -12.48 17.00
N LEU A 169 16.76 -12.70 17.66
CA LEU A 169 15.46 -12.90 17.03
C LEU A 169 14.61 -11.64 17.24
N LEU A 170 14.02 -11.14 16.17
CA LEU A 170 13.05 -10.05 16.18
C LEU A 170 11.76 -10.57 15.55
N PHE A 171 10.67 -10.43 16.30
CA PHE A 171 9.32 -10.63 15.83
C PHE A 171 8.55 -9.32 16.02
N ARG A 172 8.05 -8.74 14.93
CA ARG A 172 7.22 -7.55 14.97
C ARG A 172 5.97 -7.81 14.16
N TYR A 173 4.82 -7.62 14.80
CA TYR A 173 3.52 -7.64 14.16
C TYR A 173 2.88 -6.26 14.36
N LYS A 174 2.50 -5.62 13.25
CA LYS A 174 1.77 -4.35 13.26
C LYS A 174 0.44 -4.58 12.56
N TYR A 175 -0.62 -4.24 13.27
CA TYR A 175 -2.00 -4.34 12.80
C TYR A 175 -2.53 -2.93 12.64
N ASN A 176 -2.80 -2.51 11.42
CA ASN A 176 -3.45 -1.22 11.14
C ASN A 176 -4.89 -1.46 10.71
N TYR A 177 -5.80 -0.91 11.50
CA TYR A 177 -7.21 -0.81 11.17
C TYR A 177 -7.47 0.67 10.89
N SER A 178 -7.69 1.05 9.62
CA SER A 178 -8.19 2.40 9.35
C SER A 178 -9.68 2.41 9.63
N ASN A 179 -10.04 3.31 10.54
CA ASN A 179 -11.40 3.72 10.83
C ASN A 179 -11.75 4.90 9.93
#